data_AF-A0A0U5KKV0-F1
#
_entry.id   AF-A0A0U5KKV0-F1
#
_cell.length_a   1.000
_cell.length_b   1.000
_cell.length_c   1.000
_cell.angle_alpha   90.00
_cell.angle_beta   90.00
_cell.angle_gamma   90.00
#
_symmetry.space_group_name_H-M   'P 1'
#
loop_
_entity.id
_entity.type
_entity.pdbx_description
1 polymer ?
#
loop_
_entity_poly.entity_id
_entity_poly.type
_entity_poly.pdbx_seq_one_letter_code
_entity_poly.pdbx_strand_id
1 'polypeptide(L)'
;MDPQVRLGKDRVKLSKSKDNLNTTSTTLNSYYKKLESPKSQNELKAFVNELGGDVVAFAITSMFENADRPTFAYLRSILNRYQQQGLTNLAAVQHDNDVYNGKSVVITGVKPKIPVYHLGE
;
A
#
# COMPACT_ATOMS: atom_id res chain seq x y z
N MET A 1 32.54 24.90 22.04
CA MET A 1 31.53 25.46 21.12
C MET A 1 31.15 24.29 20.25
N ASP A 2 30.02 23.67 20.55
CA ASP A 2 29.61 22.40 19.93
C ASP A 2 28.15 22.51 19.56
N PRO A 3 27.80 22.76 18.28
CA PRO A 3 26.42 22.65 17.86
C PRO A 3 26.11 21.17 17.63
N GLN A 4 25.44 20.56 18.61
CA GLN A 4 24.79 19.27 18.45
C GLN A 4 23.79 19.35 17.29
N VAL A 5 24.01 18.48 16.30
CA VAL A 5 23.12 18.20 15.17
C VAL A 5 21.71 17.85 15.67
N ARG A 6 20.74 18.73 15.38
CA ARG A 6 19.30 18.47 15.56
C ARG A 6 18.86 17.36 14.61
N LEU A 7 18.89 16.11 15.08
CA LEU A 7 18.16 15.01 14.45
C LEU A 7 16.69 15.08 14.85
N GLY A 8 15.98 16.07 14.31
CA GLY A 8 14.52 16.15 14.39
C GLY A 8 13.87 15.20 13.38
N LYS A 9 14.06 13.89 13.55
CA LYS A 9 13.17 12.89 12.93
C LYS A 9 11.86 12.97 13.71
N ASP A 10 10.97 13.84 13.25
CA ASP A 10 9.61 13.96 13.75
C ASP A 10 8.94 12.59 13.61
N ARG A 11 8.93 11.84 14.72
CA ARG A 11 8.14 10.62 14.87
C ARG A 11 6.70 11.11 14.93
N VAL A 12 6.09 11.27 13.75
CA VAL A 12 4.69 11.61 13.56
C VAL A 12 3.86 10.75 14.51
N LYS A 13 3.36 11.43 15.54
CA LYS A 13 2.66 10.86 16.66
C LYS A 13 1.38 10.25 16.12
N LEU A 14 1.24 8.97 16.44
CA LEU A 14 0.19 8.04 16.06
C LEU A 14 -1.21 8.48 16.54
N SER A 15 -1.80 9.51 15.94
CA SER A 15 -3.22 9.85 16.12
C SER A 15 -4.09 9.00 15.17
N LYS A 16 -3.86 7.67 15.19
CA LYS A 16 -4.49 6.70 14.28
C LYS A 16 -5.90 6.35 14.75
N SER A 17 -6.92 7.10 14.36
CA SER A 17 -8.29 6.57 14.18
C SER A 17 -9.22 7.58 13.50
N LYS A 18 -9.15 8.86 13.88
CA LYS A 18 -10.02 9.91 13.30
C LYS A 18 -9.37 10.65 12.13
N ASP A 19 -8.04 10.76 12.16
CA ASP A 19 -7.24 11.41 11.11
C ASP A 19 -7.12 10.55 9.85
N ASN A 20 -7.18 9.22 10.01
CA ASN A 20 -7.00 8.26 8.92
C ASN A 20 -8.19 8.28 7.95
N LEU A 21 -9.43 8.37 8.46
CA LEU A 21 -10.63 8.44 7.61
C LEU A 21 -10.65 9.75 6.79
N ASN A 22 -10.26 10.87 7.40
CA ASN A 22 -10.21 12.17 6.72
C ASN A 22 -9.07 12.24 5.70
N THR A 23 -7.92 11.63 6.01
CA THR A 23 -6.78 11.49 5.09
C THR A 23 -7.10 10.56 3.92
N THR A 24 -7.66 9.38 4.16
CA THR A 24 -8.14 8.43 3.15
C THR A 24 -9.11 9.11 2.19
N SER A 25 -10.10 9.84 2.73
CA SER A 25 -11.10 10.56 1.93
C SER A 25 -10.48 11.70 1.10
N THR A 26 -9.50 12.43 1.66
CA THR A 26 -8.80 13.52 0.96
C THR A 26 -7.92 13.01 -0.18
N THR A 27 -7.16 11.94 0.04
CA THR A 27 -6.31 11.30 -0.98
C THR A 27 -7.14 10.75 -2.14
N LEU A 28 -8.22 10.01 -1.83
CA LEU A 28 -9.13 9.48 -2.84
C LEU A 28 -9.80 10.60 -3.64
N ASN A 29 -10.35 11.62 -2.98
CA ASN A 29 -11.02 12.73 -3.66
C ASN A 29 -10.06 13.54 -4.54
N SER A 30 -8.83 13.77 -4.07
CA SER A 30 -7.80 14.46 -4.84
C SER A 30 -7.38 13.66 -6.07
N TYR A 31 -7.23 12.34 -5.94
CA TYR A 31 -6.89 11.46 -7.06
C TYR A 31 -8.06 11.35 -8.05
N TYR A 32 -9.29 11.20 -7.55
CA TYR A 32 -10.50 11.14 -8.36
C TYR A 32 -10.67 12.39 -9.24
N LYS A 33 -10.40 13.58 -8.71
CA LYS A 33 -10.44 14.84 -9.46
C LYS A 33 -9.34 14.96 -10.52
N LYS A 34 -8.21 14.27 -10.35
CA LYS A 34 -7.11 14.23 -11.34
C LYS A 34 -7.39 13.27 -12.50
N LEU A 35 -8.34 12.34 -12.34
CA LEU A 35 -8.73 11.45 -13.43
C LEU A 35 -9.56 12.23 -14.44
N GLU A 36 -8.98 12.45 -15.63
CA GLU A 36 -9.63 13.16 -16.73
C GLU A 36 -10.76 12.36 -17.37
N SER A 37 -10.70 11.02 -17.28
CA SER A 37 -11.71 10.15 -17.88
C SER A 37 -12.81 9.77 -16.89
N PRO A 38 -14.10 9.99 -17.21
CA PRO A 38 -15.22 9.53 -16.39
C PRO A 38 -15.25 7.99 -16.27
N LYS A 39 -14.68 7.26 -17.23
CA LYS A 39 -14.54 5.81 -17.17
C LYS A 39 -13.58 5.38 -16.05
N SER A 40 -12.39 6.00 -15.97
CA SER A 40 -11.41 5.72 -14.92
C SER A 40 -11.93 6.10 -13.53
N GLN A 41 -12.68 7.19 -13.44
CA GLN A 41 -13.36 7.58 -12.22
C GLN A 41 -14.37 6.52 -11.74
N ASN A 42 -15.20 6.00 -12.64
CA ASN A 42 -16.16 4.96 -12.30
C ASN A 42 -15.48 3.64 -11.91
N GLU A 43 -14.39 3.29 -12.58
CA GLU A 43 -13.58 2.11 -12.26
C GLU A 43 -12.91 2.24 -10.88
N LEU A 44 -12.37 3.42 -10.54
CA LEU A 44 -11.84 3.68 -9.19
C LEU A 44 -12.92 3.56 -8.11
N LYS A 45 -14.13 4.07 -8.36
CA LYS A 45 -15.27 3.92 -7.45
C LYS A 45 -15.63 2.45 -7.23
N ALA A 46 -15.62 1.63 -8.27
CA ALA A 46 -15.86 0.20 -8.16
C ALA A 46 -14.81 -0.46 -7.23
N PHE A 47 -13.52 -0.16 -7.43
CA PHE A 47 -12.47 -0.67 -6.55
C PHE A 47 -12.61 -0.21 -5.10
N VAL A 48 -13.02 1.03 -4.85
CA VAL A 48 -13.28 1.53 -3.49
C VAL A 48 -14.43 0.76 -2.84
N ASN A 49 -15.46 0.40 -3.60
CA ASN A 49 -16.60 -0.36 -3.12
C ASN A 49 -16.26 -1.84 -2.88
N GLU A 50 -15.40 -2.45 -3.70
CA GLU A 50 -15.01 -3.86 -3.58
C GLU A 50 -13.90 -4.10 -2.55
N LEU A 51 -12.84 -3.29 -2.56
CA LEU A 51 -11.64 -3.47 -1.72
C LEU A 51 -11.65 -2.62 -0.45
N GLY A 52 -12.47 -1.57 -0.42
CA GLY A 52 -12.53 -0.61 0.68
C GLY A 52 -11.65 0.62 0.43
N GLY A 53 -12.12 1.78 0.91
CA GLY A 53 -11.46 3.07 0.70
C GLY A 53 -10.03 3.12 1.24
N ASP A 54 -9.76 2.54 2.40
CA ASP A 54 -8.42 2.54 3.00
C ASP A 54 -7.41 1.74 2.16
N VAL A 55 -7.83 0.61 1.58
CA VAL A 55 -6.98 -0.21 0.69
C VAL A 55 -6.62 0.57 -0.57
N VAL A 56 -7.61 1.22 -1.19
CA VAL A 56 -7.39 2.01 -2.41
C VAL A 56 -6.55 3.25 -2.13
N ALA A 57 -6.80 3.97 -1.02
CA ALA A 57 -6.00 5.13 -0.64
C ALA A 57 -4.53 4.76 -0.37
N PHE A 58 -4.30 3.62 0.27
CA PHE A 58 -2.96 3.08 0.47
C PHE A 58 -2.28 2.74 -0.87
N ALA A 59 -2.99 2.07 -1.79
CA ALA A 59 -2.47 1.75 -3.11
C ALA A 59 -2.06 3.01 -3.90
N ILE A 60 -2.88 4.06 -3.84
CA ILE A 60 -2.58 5.37 -4.45
C ILE A 60 -1.30 5.95 -3.85
N THR A 61 -1.20 5.98 -2.52
CA THR A 61 -0.04 6.52 -1.81
C THR A 61 1.23 5.75 -2.17
N SER A 62 1.16 4.42 -2.09
CA SER A 62 2.27 3.53 -2.44
C SER A 62 2.72 3.69 -3.90
N MET A 63 1.78 3.86 -4.84
CA MET A 63 2.11 4.15 -6.23
C MET A 63 2.90 5.46 -6.35
N PHE A 64 2.48 6.54 -5.70
CA PHE A 64 3.22 7.81 -5.77
C PHE A 64 4.60 7.73 -5.10
N GLU A 65 4.77 6.88 -4.10
CA GLU A 65 6.05 6.70 -3.39
C GLU A 65 7.03 5.76 -4.11
N ASN A 66 6.53 4.71 -4.77
CA ASN A 66 7.38 3.62 -5.30
C ASN A 66 7.40 3.54 -6.83
N ALA A 67 6.42 4.11 -7.54
CA ALA A 67 6.37 4.05 -9.00
C ALA A 67 7.12 5.22 -9.64
N ASP A 68 8.03 4.91 -10.58
CA ASP A 68 8.68 5.91 -11.44
C ASP A 68 7.64 6.73 -12.24
N ARG A 69 6.54 6.08 -12.65
CA ARG A 69 5.43 6.71 -13.37
C ARG A 69 4.08 6.36 -12.72
N PRO A 70 3.56 7.23 -11.83
CA PRO A 70 2.28 7.01 -11.15
C PRO A 70 1.11 7.23 -12.10
N THR A 71 0.74 6.18 -12.84
CA THR A 71 -0.37 6.19 -13.81
C THR A 71 -1.57 5.36 -13.31
N PHE A 72 -2.77 5.69 -13.81
CA PHE A 72 -3.97 4.92 -13.46
C PHE A 72 -3.87 3.43 -13.87
N ALA A 73 -3.18 3.12 -14.97
CA ALA A 73 -2.96 1.74 -15.39
C ALA A 73 -2.09 0.94 -14.39
N TYR A 74 -1.10 1.61 -13.79
CA TYR A 74 -0.27 1.01 -12.74
C TYR A 74 -1.09 0.80 -11.47
N LEU A 75 -1.85 1.80 -11.02
CA LEU A 75 -2.77 1.67 -9.89
C LEU A 75 -3.76 0.52 -10.11
N ARG A 76 -4.36 0.44 -11.30
CA ARG A 76 -5.30 -0.63 -11.66
C ARG A 76 -4.65 -2.00 -11.55
N SER A 77 -3.39 -2.15 -11.97
CA SER A 77 -2.67 -3.42 -11.86
C SER A 77 -2.45 -3.83 -10.39
N ILE A 78 -2.15 -2.87 -9.53
CA ILE A 78 -2.04 -3.09 -8.07
C ILE A 78 -3.39 -3.53 -7.49
N LEU A 79 -4.46 -2.78 -7.77
CA LEU A 79 -5.79 -3.06 -7.24
C LEU A 79 -6.35 -4.40 -7.73
N ASN A 80 -6.16 -4.72 -9.01
CA ASN A 80 -6.53 -6.03 -9.58
C ASN A 80 -5.82 -7.18 -8.87
N ARG A 81 -4.53 -7.01 -8.52
CA ARG A 81 -3.81 -8.04 -7.75
C ARG A 81 -4.43 -8.23 -6.38
N TYR A 82 -4.72 -7.15 -5.67
CA TYR A 82 -5.35 -7.22 -4.35
C TYR A 82 -6.70 -7.93 -4.44
N GLN A 83 -7.49 -7.64 -5.47
CA GLN A 83 -8.75 -8.33 -5.74
C GLN A 83 -8.57 -9.83 -6.03
N GLN A 84 -7.61 -10.19 -6.89
CA GLN A 84 -7.30 -11.59 -7.20
C GLN A 84 -6.82 -12.39 -5.98
N GLN A 85 -6.11 -11.74 -5.06
CA GLN A 85 -5.63 -12.35 -3.82
C GLN A 85 -6.66 -12.25 -2.67
N GLY A 86 -7.80 -11.58 -2.87
CA GLY A 86 -8.81 -11.35 -1.83
C GLY A 86 -8.32 -10.45 -0.69
N LEU A 87 -7.35 -9.56 -0.94
CA LEU A 87 -6.79 -8.64 0.04
C LEU A 87 -7.72 -7.44 0.26
N THR A 88 -8.75 -7.63 1.08
CA THR A 88 -9.69 -6.58 1.47
C THR A 88 -9.31 -5.86 2.77
N ASN A 89 -8.20 -6.26 3.40
CA ASN A 89 -7.72 -5.67 4.65
C ASN A 89 -6.42 -4.90 4.42
N LEU A 90 -6.38 -3.65 4.89
CA LEU A 90 -5.23 -2.75 4.81
C LEU A 90 -3.91 -3.40 5.29
N ALA A 91 -3.95 -4.18 6.38
CA ALA A 91 -2.75 -4.83 6.91
C ALA A 91 -2.17 -5.87 5.94
N ALA A 92 -3.04 -6.63 5.26
CA ALA A 92 -2.63 -7.66 4.31
C ALA A 92 -2.07 -7.01 3.03
N VAL A 93 -2.66 -5.89 2.61
CA VAL A 93 -2.23 -5.09 1.46
C VAL A 93 -0.88 -4.41 1.72
N GLN A 94 -0.67 -3.89 2.92
CA GLN A 94 0.62 -3.33 3.34
C GLN A 94 1.73 -4.38 3.28
N HIS A 95 1.44 -5.60 3.74
CA HIS A 95 2.39 -6.71 3.69
C HIS A 95 2.70 -7.15 2.24
N ASP A 96 1.68 -7.36 1.38
CA ASP A 96 1.90 -7.70 -0.03
C ASP A 96 2.72 -6.61 -0.76
N ASN A 97 2.40 -5.35 -0.51
CA ASN A 97 3.12 -4.23 -1.11
C ASN A 97 4.59 -4.17 -0.67
N ASP A 98 4.90 -4.46 0.59
CA ASP A 98 6.29 -4.50 1.09
C ASP A 98 7.08 -5.63 0.41
N VAL A 99 6.49 -6.83 0.33
CA VAL A 99 7.04 -7.98 -0.41
C VAL A 99 7.26 -7.63 -1.88
N TYR A 100 6.28 -7.00 -2.53
CA TYR A 100 6.32 -6.71 -3.95
C TYR A 100 7.36 -5.64 -4.33
N ASN A 101 7.51 -4.60 -3.52
CA ASN A 101 8.48 -3.53 -3.77
C ASN A 101 9.90 -3.92 -3.35
N GLY A 102 10.12 -5.17 -2.89
CA GLY A 102 11.45 -5.66 -2.52
C GLY A 102 12.05 -4.92 -1.33
N LYS A 103 11.25 -4.19 -0.55
CA LYS A 103 11.67 -3.76 0.79
C LYS A 103 11.94 -5.05 1.53
N SER A 104 13.16 -5.21 2.05
CA SER A 104 13.56 -6.43 2.73
C SER A 104 12.60 -6.67 3.90
N VAL A 105 11.58 -7.48 3.65
CA VAL A 105 10.74 -8.05 4.69
C VAL A 105 11.70 -8.92 5.47
N VAL A 106 12.25 -8.37 6.56
CA VAL A 106 12.78 -9.19 7.62
C VAL A 106 11.56 -9.94 8.13
N ILE A 107 11.36 -11.13 7.59
CA ILE A 107 10.38 -12.09 8.07
C ILE A 107 10.83 -12.48 9.49
N THR A 108 10.50 -11.67 10.49
CA THR A 108 10.59 -12.10 11.88
C THR A 108 9.48 -13.13 12.09
N GLY A 109 9.73 -14.39 11.73
CA GLY A 109 8.99 -15.50 12.33
C GLY A 109 8.56 -16.69 11.46
N VAL A 110 8.73 -16.69 10.13
CA VAL A 110 8.48 -17.92 9.34
C VAL A 110 9.73 -18.34 8.58
N LYS A 111 10.49 -19.20 9.25
CA LYS A 111 11.51 -20.06 8.65
C LYS A 111 10.87 -20.74 7.43
N PRO A 112 11.39 -20.59 6.20
CA PRO A 112 10.92 -21.42 5.10
C PRO A 112 11.16 -22.87 5.50
N LYS A 113 10.09 -23.68 5.58
CA LYS A 113 10.22 -25.14 5.66
C LYS A 113 10.78 -25.58 4.31
N ILE A 114 12.10 -25.61 4.22
CA ILE A 114 12.81 -26.34 3.17
C ILE A 114 12.42 -27.81 3.38
N PRO A 115 11.73 -28.48 2.45
CA PRO A 115 11.52 -29.91 2.56
C PRO A 115 12.89 -30.58 2.49
N VAL A 116 13.35 -31.10 3.62
CA VAL A 116 14.53 -31.96 3.69
C VAL A 116 14.12 -33.29 3.05
N TYR A 117 14.54 -33.53 1.81
CA TYR A 117 14.51 -34.87 1.24
C TYR A 117 15.55 -35.70 1.99
N HIS A 118 15.08 -36.64 2.81
CA HIS A 118 15.93 -37.71 3.31
C HIS A 118 16.23 -38.64 2.14
N LEU A 119 17.44 -38.54 1.60
CA LEU A 119 17.94 -39.47 0.60
C LEU A 119 18.45 -40.71 1.33
N GLY A 120 17.65 -41.78 1.29
CA GLY A 120 18.05 -43.20 1.27
C GLY A 120 18.93 -43.77 2.38
N GLU A 121 18.43 -44.80 3.07
CA GLU A 121 19.25 -45.86 3.67
C GLU A 121 19.90 -46.75 2.60
#